data_AF-W7WLQ0-F1
#
_entry.id   AF-W7WLQ0-F1
#
_cell.length_a   1.000
_cell.length_b   1.000
_cell.length_c   1.000
_cell.angle_alpha   90.00
_cell.angle_beta   90.00
_cell.angle_gamma   90.00
#
_symmetry.space_group_name_H-M   'P 1'
#
loop_
_entity.id
_entity.type
_entity.pdbx_description
1 polymer ?
#
loop_
_entity_poly.entity_id
_entity_poly.type
_entity_poly.pdbx_seq_one_letter_code
_entity_poly.pdbx_strand_id
1 'polypeptide(L)'
;MQRASAATPAWNLDDARRFAAMLDRVAACPQPTIARVHGVALGGGVGLVCACDLAVASEDAKFAVSEARFGILPSVIGPYLTNAVGKRQAKRLALTATRIGAAEARELGLVQQVVAPDALDAAVDALAAELLQNGPCAQAEIKALFGRLEVGAITAEVRELTAQTISRVRLGDEAREGFAAFFAKRPPPWAKGPA
;
A
#
# COMPACT_ATOMS: atom_id res chain seq x y z
N MET A 1 -3.24 -15.88 17.98
CA MET A 1 -4.22 -15.61 19.05
C MET A 1 -4.03 -16.51 20.27
N GLN A 2 -4.12 -17.85 20.18
CA GLN A 2 -3.92 -18.74 21.35
C GLN A 2 -2.55 -18.57 22.04
N ARG A 3 -1.48 -18.35 21.27
CA ARG A 3 -0.14 -18.08 21.84
C ARG A 3 -0.11 -16.75 22.60
N ALA A 4 -0.69 -15.70 22.03
CA ALA A 4 -0.71 -14.37 22.62
C ALA A 4 -1.50 -14.31 23.95
N SER A 5 -2.62 -15.02 24.06
CA SER A 5 -3.47 -15.01 25.27
C SER A 5 -2.81 -15.65 26.50
N ALA A 6 -1.83 -16.53 26.31
CA ALA A 6 -1.10 -17.21 27.38
C ALA A 6 0.34 -16.71 27.54
N ALA A 7 0.76 -15.73 26.74
CA ALA A 7 2.14 -15.26 26.69
C ALA A 7 2.43 -14.17 27.71
N THR A 8 3.72 -14.03 28.06
CA THR A 8 4.19 -12.94 28.91
C THR A 8 4.05 -11.58 28.21
N PRO A 9 4.02 -10.46 28.96
CA PRO A 9 4.00 -9.13 28.37
C PRO A 9 5.17 -8.88 27.40
N ALA A 10 6.37 -9.35 27.75
CA ALA A 10 7.56 -9.20 26.90
C ALA A 10 7.43 -9.95 25.57
N TRP A 11 6.90 -11.18 25.60
CA TRP A 11 6.67 -11.95 24.38
C TRP A 11 5.60 -11.30 23.49
N ASN A 12 4.50 -10.83 24.08
CA ASN A 12 3.43 -10.14 23.34
C ASN A 12 3.95 -8.87 22.65
N LEU A 13 4.82 -8.11 23.32
CA LEU A 13 5.45 -6.93 22.71
C LEU A 13 6.40 -7.31 21.57
N ASP A 14 7.19 -8.39 21.70
CA ASP A 14 8.07 -8.86 20.64
C ASP A 14 7.28 -9.36 19.41
N ASP A 15 6.20 -10.11 19.63
CA ASP A 15 5.30 -10.56 18.56
C ASP A 15 4.67 -9.36 17.82
N ALA A 16 4.18 -8.36 18.56
CA ALA A 16 3.65 -7.13 17.98
C ALA A 16 4.71 -6.35 17.18
N ARG A 17 5.96 -6.29 17.67
CA ARG A 17 7.08 -5.64 16.96
C ARG A 17 7.43 -6.38 15.67
N ARG A 18 7.42 -7.72 15.66
CA ARG A 18 7.62 -8.52 14.45
C ARG A 18 6.54 -8.25 13.41
N PHE A 19 5.28 -8.16 13.84
CA PHE A 19 4.19 -7.85 12.94
C PHE A 19 4.29 -6.41 12.38
N ALA A 20 4.61 -5.44 13.24
CA ALA A 20 4.85 -4.06 12.81
C ALA A 20 6.00 -3.95 11.81
N ALA A 21 7.14 -4.61 12.08
CA ALA A 21 8.28 -4.65 11.18
C ALA A 21 7.98 -5.35 9.85
N MET A 22 7.12 -6.37 9.85
CA MET A 22 6.69 -7.03 8.60
C MET A 22 5.90 -6.07 7.72
N LEU A 23 4.90 -5.37 8.28
CA LEU A 23 4.11 -4.39 7.51
C LEU A 23 4.99 -3.23 7.01
N ASP A 24 5.91 -2.75 7.85
CA ASP A 24 6.87 -1.71 7.48
C ASP A 24 7.75 -2.14 6.31
N ARG A 25 8.24 -3.40 6.31
CA ARG A 25 9.02 -3.95 5.18
C ARG A 25 8.23 -4.03 3.88
N VAL A 26 6.92 -4.27 3.93
CA VAL A 26 6.06 -4.25 2.73
C VAL A 26 5.90 -2.81 2.25
N ALA A 27 5.53 -1.89 3.14
CA ALA A 27 5.30 -0.49 2.81
C ALA A 27 6.58 0.21 2.29
N ALA A 28 7.72 -0.03 2.93
CA ALA A 28 9.02 0.52 2.57
C ALA A 28 9.75 -0.26 1.46
N CYS A 29 9.14 -1.30 0.88
CA CYS A 29 9.71 -2.02 -0.26
C CYS A 29 10.02 -1.03 -1.40
N PRO A 30 11.25 -1.01 -1.96
CA PRO A 30 11.58 -0.06 -3.02
C PRO A 30 10.83 -0.35 -4.33
N GLN A 31 10.34 -1.57 -4.52
CA GLN A 31 9.41 -1.90 -5.61
C GLN A 31 7.95 -1.61 -5.23
N PRO A 32 7.08 -1.29 -6.20
CA PRO A 32 5.64 -1.27 -5.98
C PRO A 32 5.13 -2.63 -5.53
N THR A 33 4.10 -2.60 -4.68
CA THR A 33 3.46 -3.78 -4.09
C THR A 33 1.97 -3.78 -4.43
N ILE A 34 1.46 -4.93 -4.88
CA ILE A 34 0.04 -5.12 -5.23
C ILE A 34 -0.56 -6.19 -4.32
N ALA A 35 -1.58 -5.84 -3.55
CA ALA A 35 -2.42 -6.79 -2.84
C ALA A 35 -3.46 -7.39 -3.81
N ARG A 36 -3.30 -8.66 -4.15
CA ARG A 36 -4.31 -9.47 -4.84
C ARG A 36 -5.24 -10.12 -3.81
N VAL A 37 -6.47 -9.62 -3.67
CA VAL A 37 -7.39 -10.05 -2.61
C VAL A 37 -8.50 -10.94 -3.17
N HIS A 38 -8.43 -12.24 -2.87
CA HIS A 38 -9.48 -13.21 -3.16
C HIS A 38 -10.08 -13.72 -1.85
N GLY A 39 -11.41 -13.62 -1.70
CA GLY A 39 -12.10 -14.04 -0.48
C GLY A 39 -11.92 -13.07 0.71
N VAL A 40 -11.64 -13.60 1.90
CA VAL A 40 -11.82 -12.86 3.15
C VAL A 40 -10.49 -12.32 3.72
N ALA A 41 -10.43 -11.01 3.99
CA ALA A 41 -9.36 -10.34 4.73
C ALA A 41 -9.87 -9.82 6.10
N LEU A 42 -9.29 -10.32 7.20
CA LEU A 42 -9.70 -9.96 8.57
C LEU A 42 -8.53 -9.45 9.39
N GLY A 43 -8.76 -8.39 10.17
CA GLY A 43 -7.79 -7.81 11.12
C GLY A 43 -6.43 -7.57 10.47
N GLY A 44 -5.42 -8.33 10.88
CA GLY A 44 -4.08 -8.29 10.30
C GLY A 44 -4.03 -8.44 8.76
N GLY A 45 -4.97 -9.20 8.16
CA GLY A 45 -5.10 -9.30 6.71
C GLY A 45 -5.52 -7.99 6.05
N VAL A 46 -6.40 -7.20 6.69
CA VAL A 46 -6.73 -5.84 6.22
C VAL A 46 -5.50 -4.94 6.34
N GLY A 47 -4.74 -5.06 7.43
CA GLY A 47 -3.48 -4.33 7.59
C GLY A 47 -2.46 -4.62 6.50
N LEU A 48 -2.34 -5.88 6.07
CA LEU A 48 -1.47 -6.25 4.96
C LEU A 48 -1.94 -5.64 3.64
N VAL A 49 -3.25 -5.63 3.36
CA VAL A 49 -3.81 -4.95 2.20
C VAL A 49 -3.47 -3.46 2.22
N CYS A 50 -3.64 -2.78 3.36
CA CYS A 50 -3.33 -1.36 3.51
C CYS A 50 -1.83 -1.03 3.50
N ALA A 51 -0.96 -2.00 3.74
CA ALA A 51 0.49 -1.82 3.69
C ALA A 51 1.04 -1.92 2.26
N CYS A 52 0.29 -2.53 1.33
CA CYS A 52 0.62 -2.51 -0.09
C CYS A 52 0.32 -1.13 -0.70
N ASP A 53 1.03 -0.79 -1.78
CA ASP A 53 0.80 0.48 -2.51
C ASP A 53 -0.55 0.46 -3.25
N LEU A 54 -0.91 -0.71 -3.78
CA LEU A 54 -2.08 -0.92 -4.63
C LEU A 54 -2.81 -2.19 -4.17
N ALA A 55 -4.12 -2.24 -4.36
CA ALA A 55 -4.95 -3.38 -4.04
C ALA A 55 -6.05 -3.60 -5.08
N VAL A 56 -6.12 -4.85 -5.57
CA VAL A 56 -7.16 -5.35 -6.47
C VAL A 56 -7.89 -6.47 -5.75
N ALA A 57 -9.22 -6.37 -5.67
CA ALA A 57 -10.05 -7.34 -4.99
C ALA A 57 -11.02 -8.04 -5.94
N SER A 58 -11.34 -9.29 -5.65
CA SER A 58 -12.51 -9.94 -6.26
C SER A 58 -13.80 -9.33 -5.70
N GLU A 59 -14.87 -9.29 -6.52
CA GLU A 59 -16.22 -8.87 -6.10
C GLU A 59 -16.77 -9.67 -4.90
N ASP A 60 -16.36 -10.93 -4.76
CA ASP A 60 -16.77 -11.76 -3.65
C ASP A 60 -16.01 -11.46 -2.34
N ALA A 61 -14.95 -10.65 -2.41
CA ALA A 61 -14.09 -10.37 -1.27
C ALA A 61 -14.84 -9.70 -0.12
N LYS A 62 -14.37 -9.95 1.10
CA LYS A 62 -14.95 -9.41 2.34
C LYS A 62 -13.85 -8.91 3.27
N PHE A 63 -14.08 -7.76 3.87
CA PHE A 63 -13.10 -7.11 4.75
C PHE A 63 -13.73 -6.87 6.12
N ALA A 64 -12.97 -7.09 7.20
CA ALA A 64 -13.39 -6.64 8.52
C ALA A 64 -12.19 -6.34 9.43
N VAL A 65 -12.24 -5.20 10.10
CA VAL A 65 -11.34 -4.86 11.20
C VAL A 65 -11.95 -5.43 12.48
N SER A 66 -11.71 -6.71 12.75
CA SER A 66 -12.50 -7.53 13.67
C SER A 66 -12.01 -7.52 15.12
N GLU A 67 -10.87 -6.89 15.40
CA GLU A 67 -10.15 -6.87 16.67
C GLU A 67 -11.05 -6.54 17.88
N ALA A 68 -11.96 -5.57 17.73
CA ALA A 68 -12.87 -5.15 18.80
C ALA A 68 -13.79 -6.29 19.30
N ARG A 69 -14.13 -7.28 18.46
CA ARG A 69 -14.92 -8.45 18.86
C ARG A 69 -14.18 -9.37 19.83
N PHE A 70 -12.86 -9.25 19.89
CA PHE A 70 -12.00 -10.03 20.78
C PHE A 70 -11.51 -9.20 21.98
N GLY A 71 -12.06 -7.99 22.20
CA GLY A 71 -11.64 -7.11 23.30
C GLY A 71 -10.27 -6.45 23.08
N ILE A 72 -9.75 -6.45 21.85
CA ILE A 72 -8.49 -5.79 21.47
C ILE A 72 -8.75 -4.72 20.41
N LEU A 73 -7.69 -4.05 19.96
CA LEU A 73 -7.77 -2.97 18.97
C LEU A 73 -6.79 -3.21 17.80
N PRO A 74 -7.07 -2.68 16.60
CA PRO A 74 -6.20 -2.76 15.43
C PRO A 74 -4.99 -1.81 15.55
N SER A 75 -4.20 -1.92 16.63
CA SER A 75 -3.14 -0.96 16.93
C SER A 75 -2.01 -0.96 15.89
N VAL A 76 -1.49 -2.14 15.54
CA VAL A 76 -0.36 -2.27 14.59
C VAL A 76 -0.77 -1.90 13.16
N ILE A 77 -1.99 -2.26 12.75
CA ILE A 77 -2.51 -1.97 11.41
C ILE A 77 -3.09 -0.54 11.30
N GLY A 78 -3.32 0.12 12.43
CA GLY A 78 -4.06 1.37 12.53
C GLY A 78 -3.52 2.53 11.67
N PRO A 79 -2.19 2.76 11.62
CA PRO A 79 -1.62 3.78 10.73
C PRO A 79 -1.93 3.51 9.25
N TYR A 80 -1.73 2.28 8.80
CA TYR A 80 -1.99 1.87 7.40
C TYR A 80 -3.48 2.01 7.05
N LEU A 81 -4.36 1.54 7.92
CA LEU A 81 -5.82 1.69 7.73
C LEU A 81 -6.23 3.17 7.69
N THR A 82 -5.65 3.99 8.56
CA THR A 82 -5.94 5.43 8.60
C THR A 82 -5.50 6.13 7.32
N ASN A 83 -4.34 5.75 6.78
CA ASN A 83 -3.84 6.30 5.52
C ASN A 83 -4.70 5.85 4.32
N ALA A 84 -5.19 4.61 4.32
CA ALA A 84 -5.98 4.07 3.23
C ALA A 84 -7.38 4.68 3.13
N VAL A 85 -8.14 4.73 4.24
CA VAL A 85 -9.57 5.12 4.21
C VAL A 85 -9.87 6.43 4.94
N GLY A 86 -8.86 7.09 5.47
CA GLY A 86 -9.00 8.25 6.33
C GLY A 86 -9.47 7.92 7.75
N LYS A 87 -9.12 8.80 8.69
CA LYS A 87 -9.34 8.61 10.14
C LYS A 87 -10.78 8.28 10.52
N ARG A 88 -11.76 8.90 9.87
CA ARG A 88 -13.19 8.71 10.22
C ARG A 88 -13.68 7.32 9.85
N GLN A 89 -13.36 6.83 8.65
CA GLN A 89 -13.77 5.49 8.21
C GLN A 89 -12.95 4.42 8.92
N ALA A 90 -11.64 4.63 9.12
CA ALA A 90 -10.80 3.73 9.91
C ALA A 90 -11.38 3.51 11.31
N LYS A 91 -11.77 4.60 11.99
CA LYS A 91 -12.43 4.53 13.30
C LYS A 91 -13.78 3.81 13.24
N ARG A 92 -14.62 4.06 12.22
CA ARG A 92 -15.89 3.35 12.04
C ARG A 92 -15.65 1.84 11.92
N LEU A 93 -14.80 1.43 10.98
CA LEU A 93 -14.50 0.02 10.71
C LEU A 93 -13.95 -0.68 11.97
N ALA A 94 -13.03 -0.03 12.68
CA ALA A 94 -12.43 -0.57 13.90
C ALA A 94 -13.42 -0.69 15.07
N LEU A 95 -14.28 0.31 15.28
CA LEU A 95 -15.24 0.32 16.39
C LEU A 95 -16.41 -0.63 16.15
N THR A 96 -16.95 -0.67 14.93
CA THR A 96 -18.13 -1.50 14.64
C THR A 96 -17.75 -2.95 14.37
N ALA A 97 -16.49 -3.21 13.98
CA ALA A 97 -16.03 -4.52 13.52
C ALA A 97 -16.99 -5.15 12.49
N THR A 98 -17.58 -4.29 11.66
CA THR A 98 -18.54 -4.69 10.62
C THR A 98 -17.79 -5.32 9.46
N ARG A 99 -18.36 -6.37 8.89
CA ARG A 99 -17.87 -6.95 7.64
C ARG A 99 -18.44 -6.15 6.46
N ILE A 100 -17.56 -5.66 5.60
CA ILE A 100 -17.91 -4.91 4.39
C ILE A 100 -17.59 -5.75 3.14
N GLY A 101 -18.29 -5.48 2.05
CA GLY A 101 -18.05 -6.09 0.74
C GLY A 101 -17.00 -5.34 -0.08
N ALA A 102 -16.56 -5.93 -1.19
CA ALA A 102 -15.58 -5.33 -2.10
C ALA A 102 -16.04 -3.97 -2.67
N ALA A 103 -17.34 -3.82 -3.01
CA ALA A 103 -17.88 -2.56 -3.50
C ALA A 103 -17.72 -1.41 -2.49
N GLU A 104 -18.15 -1.62 -1.23
CA GLU A 104 -17.94 -0.62 -0.15
C GLU A 104 -16.44 -0.40 0.11
N ALA A 105 -15.62 -1.47 0.11
CA ALA A 105 -14.17 -1.33 0.27
C ALA A 105 -13.55 -0.40 -0.79
N ARG A 106 -14.02 -0.47 -2.04
CA ARG A 106 -13.60 0.45 -3.11
C ARG A 106 -14.06 1.88 -2.87
N GLU A 107 -15.32 2.07 -2.49
CA GLU A 107 -15.88 3.40 -2.18
C GLU A 107 -15.13 4.10 -1.04
N LEU A 108 -14.64 3.34 -0.06
CA LEU A 108 -13.87 3.85 1.06
C LEU A 108 -12.40 4.13 0.73
N GLY A 109 -11.90 3.68 -0.42
CA GLY A 109 -10.48 3.73 -0.78
C GLY A 109 -9.62 2.62 -0.17
N LEU A 110 -10.23 1.58 0.43
CA LEU A 110 -9.51 0.43 0.98
C LEU A 110 -8.85 -0.42 -0.11
N VAL A 111 -9.49 -0.48 -1.29
CA VAL A 111 -8.96 -1.08 -2.52
C VAL A 111 -9.24 -0.16 -3.70
N GLN A 112 -8.38 -0.16 -4.71
CA GLN A 112 -8.52 0.73 -5.86
C GLN A 112 -9.39 0.12 -6.96
N GLN A 113 -9.34 -1.21 -7.10
CA GLN A 113 -10.04 -1.94 -8.16
C GLN A 113 -10.76 -3.17 -7.62
N VAL A 114 -11.95 -3.42 -8.16
CA VAL A 114 -12.78 -4.60 -7.90
C VAL A 114 -13.17 -5.21 -9.22
N VAL A 115 -12.99 -6.53 -9.36
CA VAL A 115 -13.28 -7.28 -10.60
C VAL A 115 -13.93 -8.63 -10.27
N ALA A 116 -14.56 -9.24 -11.27
CA ALA A 116 -15.06 -10.61 -11.15
C ALA A 116 -13.94 -11.59 -10.73
N PRO A 117 -14.23 -12.67 -9.98
CA PRO A 117 -13.22 -13.60 -9.48
C PRO A 117 -12.29 -14.19 -10.55
N ASP A 118 -12.83 -14.50 -11.73
CA ASP A 118 -12.11 -15.04 -12.88
C ASP A 118 -11.25 -14.00 -13.62
N ALA A 119 -11.53 -12.71 -13.43
CA ALA A 119 -10.75 -11.60 -13.98
C ALA A 119 -9.66 -11.07 -13.02
N LEU A 120 -9.56 -11.61 -11.80
CA LEU A 120 -8.66 -11.09 -10.76
C LEU A 120 -7.19 -11.13 -11.18
N ASP A 121 -6.72 -12.25 -11.71
CA ASP A 121 -5.32 -12.39 -12.15
C ASP A 121 -5.02 -11.45 -13.32
N ALA A 122 -5.88 -11.40 -14.32
CA ALA A 122 -5.72 -10.51 -15.46
C ALA A 122 -5.66 -9.02 -15.06
N ALA A 123 -6.46 -8.61 -14.05
CA ALA A 123 -6.42 -7.25 -13.54
C ALA A 123 -5.11 -6.93 -12.80
N VAL A 124 -4.57 -7.88 -12.03
CA VAL A 124 -3.27 -7.73 -11.36
C VAL A 124 -2.14 -7.70 -12.38
N ASP A 125 -2.18 -8.56 -13.40
CA ASP A 125 -1.17 -8.60 -14.48
C ASP A 125 -1.19 -7.31 -15.30
N ALA A 126 -2.37 -6.76 -15.61
CA ALA A 126 -2.50 -5.47 -16.28
C ALA A 126 -1.86 -4.34 -15.45
N LEU A 127 -2.12 -4.30 -14.15
CA LEU A 127 -1.53 -3.30 -13.26
C LEU A 127 0.00 -3.48 -13.13
N ALA A 128 0.49 -4.71 -13.06
CA ALA A 128 1.91 -5.01 -13.07
C ALA A 128 2.56 -4.56 -14.40
N ALA A 129 1.90 -4.80 -15.53
CA ALA A 129 2.36 -4.36 -16.85
C ALA A 129 2.47 -2.84 -16.94
N GLU A 130 1.51 -2.09 -16.40
CA GLU A 130 1.57 -0.63 -16.29
C GLU A 130 2.77 -0.18 -15.46
N LEU A 131 3.00 -0.81 -14.30
CA LEU A 131 4.14 -0.48 -13.44
C LEU A 131 5.47 -0.75 -14.14
N LEU A 132 5.59 -1.84 -14.90
CA LEU A 132 6.79 -2.20 -15.65
C LEU A 132 7.12 -1.22 -16.79
N GLN A 133 6.20 -0.32 -17.18
CA GLN A 133 6.51 0.73 -18.16
C GLN A 133 7.32 1.91 -17.57
N ASN A 134 7.56 1.95 -16.26
CA ASN A 134 8.16 3.10 -15.59
C ASN A 134 9.57 2.80 -15.06
N GLY A 135 10.35 3.86 -14.84
CA GLY A 135 11.70 3.76 -14.29
C GLY A 135 11.70 3.21 -12.86
N PRO A 136 12.43 2.11 -12.57
CA PRO A 136 12.47 1.52 -11.24
C PRO A 136 13.04 2.47 -10.17
N CYS A 137 14.04 3.30 -10.49
CA CYS A 137 14.57 4.27 -9.54
C CYS A 137 13.54 5.37 -9.25
N ALA A 138 12.82 5.85 -10.27
CA ALA A 138 11.75 6.82 -10.11
C ALA A 138 10.61 6.28 -9.24
N GLN A 139 10.21 5.01 -9.40
CA GLN A 139 9.19 4.40 -8.54
C GLN A 139 9.64 4.30 -7.08
N ALA A 140 10.90 3.90 -6.84
CA ALA A 140 11.44 3.88 -5.48
C ALA A 140 11.48 5.29 -4.84
N GLU A 141 11.87 6.31 -5.60
CA GLU A 141 11.87 7.72 -5.18
C GLU A 141 10.46 8.26 -4.94
N ILE A 142 9.47 7.86 -5.74
CA ILE A 142 8.04 8.17 -5.51
C ILE A 142 7.61 7.62 -4.16
N LYS A 143 7.86 6.33 -3.89
CA LYS A 143 7.49 5.71 -2.62
C LYS A 143 8.17 6.41 -1.43
N ALA A 144 9.46 6.68 -1.53
CA ALA A 144 10.21 7.37 -0.49
C ALA A 144 9.73 8.80 -0.23
N LEU A 145 9.42 9.57 -1.29
CA LEU A 145 8.90 10.92 -1.15
C LEU A 145 7.49 10.91 -0.54
N PHE A 146 6.57 10.12 -1.10
CA PHE A 146 5.18 10.09 -0.66
C PHE A 146 5.04 9.54 0.76
N GLY A 147 5.92 8.63 1.20
CA GLY A 147 5.99 8.19 2.60
C GLY A 147 6.41 9.28 3.59
N ARG A 148 7.01 10.39 3.12
CA ARG A 148 7.38 11.55 3.94
C ARG A 148 6.36 12.68 3.87
N LEU A 149 5.36 12.58 2.99
CA LEU A 149 4.32 13.60 2.84
C LEU A 149 3.15 13.29 3.77
N GLU A 150 2.73 14.30 4.54
CA GLU A 150 1.50 14.23 5.32
C GLU A 150 0.35 14.91 4.58
N VAL A 151 -0.86 14.43 4.80
CA VAL A 151 -2.07 15.12 4.33
C VAL A 151 -2.24 16.39 5.16
N GLY A 152 -2.01 17.56 4.55
CA GLY A 152 -2.05 18.82 5.27
C GLY A 152 -1.62 20.03 4.43
N ALA A 153 -1.19 21.08 5.12
CA ALA A 153 -0.74 22.32 4.49
C ALA A 153 0.58 22.14 3.74
N ILE A 154 0.73 22.84 2.63
CA ILE A 154 1.98 22.89 1.86
C ILE A 154 2.91 23.96 2.45
N THR A 155 3.67 23.57 3.48
CA THR A 155 4.59 24.46 4.20
C THR A 155 5.84 24.80 3.38
N ALA A 156 6.68 25.71 3.87
CA ALA A 156 7.96 26.02 3.23
C ALA A 156 8.88 24.79 3.18
N GLU A 157 8.88 23.97 4.24
CA GLU A 157 9.66 22.75 4.35
C GLU A 157 9.20 21.68 3.35
N VAL A 158 7.89 21.52 3.15
CA VAL A 158 7.33 20.60 2.14
C VAL A 158 7.72 21.05 0.73
N ARG A 159 7.66 22.36 0.44
CA ARG A 159 8.11 22.91 -0.85
C ARG A 159 9.60 22.68 -1.07
N GLU A 160 10.43 22.88 -0.06
CA GLU A 160 11.87 22.66 -0.15
C GLU A 160 12.20 21.18 -0.35
N LEU A 161 11.56 20.28 0.42
CA LEU A 161 11.70 18.83 0.28
C LEU A 161 11.40 18.37 -1.16
N THR A 162 10.28 18.80 -1.72
CA THR A 162 9.85 18.39 -3.06
C THR A 162 10.79 18.95 -4.13
N ALA A 163 11.24 20.21 -4.01
CA ALA A 163 12.20 20.83 -4.92
C ALA A 163 13.58 20.15 -4.90
N GLN A 164 14.14 19.88 -3.71
CA GLN A 164 15.41 19.16 -3.57
C GLN A 164 15.33 17.75 -4.14
N THR A 165 14.21 17.05 -3.90
CA THR A 165 14.01 15.67 -4.37
C THR A 165 14.01 15.62 -5.89
N ILE A 166 13.19 16.44 -6.56
CA ILE A 166 13.14 16.41 -8.03
C ILE A 166 14.44 16.90 -8.67
N SER A 167 15.13 17.87 -8.04
CA SER A 167 16.44 18.35 -8.50
C SER A 167 17.48 17.21 -8.50
N ARG A 168 17.58 16.46 -7.40
CA ARG A 168 18.46 15.28 -7.30
C ARG A 168 18.10 14.22 -8.34
N VAL A 169 16.83 13.82 -8.42
CA VAL A 169 16.38 12.73 -9.29
C VAL A 169 16.65 13.03 -10.77
N ARG A 170 16.44 14.28 -11.21
CA ARG A 170 16.70 14.72 -12.59
C ARG A 170 18.16 14.60 -13.02
N LEU A 171 19.10 14.62 -12.08
CA LEU A 171 20.52 14.45 -12.36
C LEU A 171 20.92 12.98 -12.55
N GLY A 172 20.05 12.02 -12.19
CA GLY A 172 20.34 10.59 -12.29
C GLY A 172 20.35 10.05 -13.73
N ASP A 173 21.05 8.93 -13.92
CA ASP A 173 21.20 8.29 -15.24
C ASP A 173 19.85 7.86 -15.83
N GLU A 174 18.94 7.34 -14.99
CA GLU A 174 17.58 6.95 -15.39
C GLU A 174 16.80 8.14 -15.96
N ALA A 175 16.88 9.31 -15.32
CA ALA A 175 16.21 10.52 -15.80
C ALA A 175 16.79 11.01 -17.13
N ARG A 176 18.12 11.02 -17.28
CA ARG A 176 18.78 11.41 -18.54
C ARG A 176 18.36 10.50 -19.69
N GLU A 177 18.34 9.20 -19.48
CA GLU A 177 17.90 8.23 -20.49
C GLU A 177 16.40 8.36 -20.79
N GLY A 178 15.56 8.58 -19.77
CA GLY A 178 14.13 8.81 -19.94
C GLY A 178 13.84 10.04 -20.80
N PHE A 179 14.54 11.15 -20.55
CA PHE A 179 14.42 12.36 -21.37
C PHE A 179 14.92 12.12 -22.81
N ALA A 180 16.05 11.44 -22.98
CA ALA A 180 16.58 11.11 -24.30
C ALA A 180 15.61 10.23 -25.11
N ALA A 181 15.03 9.21 -24.47
CA ALA A 181 14.04 8.33 -25.09
C ALA A 181 12.77 9.09 -25.51
N PHE A 182 12.26 9.96 -24.63
CA PHE A 182 11.11 10.82 -24.91
C PHE A 182 11.34 11.73 -26.12
N PHE A 183 12.46 12.48 -26.16
CA PHE A 183 12.76 13.37 -27.29
C PHE A 183 13.01 12.62 -28.60
N ALA A 184 13.61 11.44 -28.53
CA ALA A 184 13.84 10.57 -29.69
C ALA A 184 12.60 9.75 -30.10
N LYS A 185 11.45 9.90 -29.41
CA LYS A 185 10.21 9.13 -29.65
C LYS A 185 10.43 7.62 -29.69
N ARG A 186 11.27 7.10 -28.80
CA ARG A 186 11.56 5.66 -28.67
C ARG A 186 11.20 5.18 -27.26
N PRO A 187 10.94 3.87 -27.07
CA PRO A 187 10.77 3.31 -25.73
C PRO A 187 12.03 3.48 -24.88
N PRO A 188 11.90 3.78 -23.57
CA PRO A 188 13.02 3.73 -22.65
C PRO A 188 13.46 2.28 -22.35
N PRO A 189 14.66 2.05 -21.81
CA PRO A 189 15.20 0.71 -21.62
C PRO A 189 14.39 -0.19 -20.68
N TRP A 190 13.77 0.39 -19.65
CA TRP A 190 12.94 -0.34 -18.68
C TRP A 190 11.58 -0.76 -19.21
N ALA A 191 11.07 -0.10 -20.27
CA ALA A 191 9.79 -0.47 -20.89
C ALA A 191 9.91 -1.73 -21.78
N LYS A 192 11.12 -2.23 -22.02
CA LYS A 192 11.32 -3.55 -22.61
C LYS A 192 11.04 -4.57 -21.51
N GLY A 193 9.93 -5.31 -21.64
CA GLY A 193 9.62 -6.42 -20.73
C GLY A 193 10.80 -7.39 -20.57
N PRO A 194 10.82 -8.21 -19.52
CA PRO A 194 11.92 -9.14 -19.30
C PRO A 194 12.13 -9.99 -20.56
N ALA A 195 13.39 -10.06 -21.00
CA ALA A 195 13.82 -11.02 -22.02
C ALA A 195 13.68 -12.45 -21.49
#